data_AF-A0A0G1BJ68-F1
#
_entry.id   AF-A0A0G1BJ68-F1
#
_cell.length_a   1.000
_cell.length_b   1.000
_cell.length_c   1.000
_cell.angle_alpha   90.00
_cell.angle_beta   90.00
_cell.angle_gamma   90.00
#
_symmetry.space_group_name_H-M   'P 1'
#
loop_
_entity.id
_entity.type
_entity.pdbx_description
1 polymer ?
#
loop_
_entity_poly.entity_id
_entity_poly.type
_entity_poly.pdbx_seq_one_letter_code
_entity_poly.pdbx_strand_id
1 'polypeptide(L)'
;MFEKPTQGVERWIDEKGQTIIVKSFFSKFYIDPEMERLSRDYNIWECDGKIRYSSLGKGEKEHLAARILGLVRVVSDSDGPRLVGIKKNELEMFAGRSYEDWFINGFVEYGFLREKLIKGELVLFPTEKLLENQRISKRK
;
A
#
# COMPACT_ATOMS: atom_id res chain seq x y z
N MET A 1 -2.65 -18.22 22.12
CA MET A 1 -3.95 -17.63 22.52
C MET A 1 -4.56 -17.05 21.26
N PHE A 2 -5.60 -17.68 20.70
CA PHE A 2 -6.20 -17.25 19.44
C PHE A 2 -7.35 -16.29 19.78
N GLU A 3 -7.17 -15.00 19.51
CA GLU A 3 -8.28 -14.04 19.60
C GLU A 3 -9.34 -14.39 18.56
N LYS A 4 -10.62 -14.36 18.97
CA LYS A 4 -11.76 -14.62 18.09
C LYS A 4 -11.70 -13.69 16.86
N PRO A 5 -11.92 -14.20 15.64
CA PRO A 5 -11.93 -13.37 14.45
C PRO A 5 -13.13 -12.42 14.48
N THR A 6 -12.87 -11.13 14.55
CA THR A 6 -13.82 -10.10 14.10
C THR A 6 -14.08 -10.38 12.61
N GLN A 7 -15.34 -10.46 12.18
CA GLN A 7 -15.69 -10.83 10.80
C GLN A 7 -14.84 -10.05 9.79
N GLY A 8 -14.13 -10.77 8.91
CA GLY A 8 -13.30 -10.18 7.86
C GLY A 8 -11.86 -9.80 8.26
N VAL A 9 -11.41 -10.05 9.50
CA VAL A 9 -10.02 -9.81 9.94
C VAL A 9 -9.33 -11.12 10.29
N GLU A 10 -8.30 -11.48 9.53
CA GLU A 10 -7.40 -12.60 9.80
C GLU A 10 -6.04 -12.03 10.28
N ARG A 11 -5.42 -12.68 11.27
CA ARG A 11 -4.04 -12.39 11.67
C ARG A 11 -3.15 -13.56 11.32
N TRP A 12 -2.05 -13.28 10.64
CA TRP A 12 -1.06 -14.26 10.20
C TRP A 12 0.32 -13.86 10.72
N ILE A 13 1.18 -14.83 11.03
CA ILE A 13 2.56 -14.58 11.45
C ILE A 13 3.47 -14.98 10.30
N ASP A 14 4.31 -14.04 9.87
CA ASP A 14 5.25 -14.28 8.79
C ASP A 14 6.49 -15.08 9.23
N GLU A 15 7.34 -15.42 8.27
CA GLU A 15 8.57 -16.18 8.49
C GLU A 15 9.57 -15.49 9.44
N LYS A 16 9.38 -14.20 9.71
CA LYS A 16 10.20 -13.39 10.63
C LYS A 16 9.50 -13.17 11.98
N GLY A 17 8.36 -13.80 12.22
CA GLY A 17 7.59 -13.63 13.45
C GLY A 17 6.75 -12.34 13.49
N GLN A 18 6.61 -11.61 12.37
CA GLN A 18 5.82 -10.39 12.32
C GLN A 18 4.34 -10.70 12.12
N THR A 19 3.48 -10.00 12.84
CA THR A 19 2.03 -10.11 12.64
C THR A 19 1.59 -9.32 11.42
N ILE A 20 0.92 -9.99 10.50
CA ILE A 20 0.26 -9.45 9.32
C ILE A 20 -1.24 -9.51 9.56
N ILE A 21 -1.91 -8.37 9.45
CA ILE A 21 -3.36 -8.28 9.49
C ILE A 21 -3.88 -8.33 8.06
N VAL A 22 -4.71 -9.32 7.76
CA VAL A 22 -5.39 -9.47 6.47
C VAL A 22 -6.85 -9.07 6.67
N LYS A 23 -7.27 -7.98 6.04
CA LYS A 23 -8.67 -7.52 6.05
C LYS A 23 -9.33 -7.88 4.73
N SER A 24 -10.51 -8.49 4.79
CA SER A 24 -11.31 -8.89 3.61
C SER A 24 -12.70 -8.27 3.71
N PHE A 25 -13.03 -7.37 2.78
CA PHE A 25 -14.38 -6.80 2.64
C PHE A 25 -14.87 -6.90 1.18
N PHE A 26 -14.32 -6.09 0.27
CA PHE A 26 -14.49 -6.21 -1.18
C PHE A 26 -13.24 -6.72 -1.91
N SER A 27 -12.06 -6.46 -1.37
CA SER A 27 -10.75 -6.99 -1.77
C SER A 27 -9.94 -7.34 -0.52
N LYS A 28 -8.82 -8.07 -0.70
CA LYS A 28 -7.92 -8.41 0.40
C LYS A 28 -6.89 -7.29 0.58
N PHE A 29 -6.80 -6.77 1.79
CA PHE A 29 -5.79 -5.78 2.18
C PHE A 29 -4.86 -6.38 3.24
N TYR A 30 -3.60 -6.01 3.19
CA TYR A 30 -2.57 -6.53 4.08
C TYR A 30 -1.96 -5.38 4.87
N ILE A 31 -1.82 -5.54 6.17
CA ILE A 31 -1.18 -4.55 7.03
C ILE A 31 -0.08 -5.27 7.78
N ASP A 32 1.14 -4.77 7.63
CA ASP A 32 2.30 -5.27 8.37
C ASP A 32 2.86 -4.18 9.30
N PRO A 33 3.85 -4.50 10.15
CA PRO A 33 4.32 -3.54 11.15
C PRO A 33 4.87 -2.24 10.56
N GLU A 34 5.43 -2.28 9.33
CA GLU A 34 5.90 -1.05 8.68
C GLU A 34 4.73 -0.22 8.18
N MET A 35 3.65 -0.82 7.69
CA MET A 35 2.44 -0.07 7.35
C MET A 35 1.82 0.59 8.56
N GLU A 36 1.81 -0.09 9.72
CA GLU A 36 1.36 0.51 10.98
C GLU A 36 2.25 1.68 11.40
N ARG A 37 3.57 1.53 11.28
CA ARG A 37 4.54 2.60 11.55
C ARG A 37 4.30 3.80 10.63
N LEU A 38 4.30 3.59 9.32
CA LEU A 38 4.15 4.67 8.35
C LEU A 38 2.78 5.37 8.48
N SER A 39 1.71 4.62 8.75
CA SER A 39 0.38 5.21 8.99
C SER A 39 0.34 6.12 10.22
N ARG A 40 1.17 5.82 11.24
CA ARG A 40 1.33 6.64 12.44
C ARG A 40 2.24 7.84 12.20
N ASP A 41 3.34 7.64 11.49
CA ASP A 41 4.39 8.64 11.29
C ASP A 41 4.01 9.70 10.24
N TYR A 42 3.07 9.40 9.34
CA TYR A 42 2.69 10.30 8.24
C TYR A 42 1.23 10.77 8.29
N ASN A 43 0.98 11.97 7.79
CA ASN A 43 -0.35 12.55 7.58
C ASN A 43 -1.01 11.94 6.35
N ILE A 44 -1.40 10.65 6.42
CA ILE A 44 -1.99 9.89 5.30
C ILE A 44 -3.25 10.56 4.71
N TRP A 45 -3.93 11.41 5.48
CA TRP A 45 -5.05 12.24 4.99
C TRP A 45 -4.67 13.19 3.84
N GLU A 46 -3.43 13.66 3.80
CA GLU A 46 -2.88 14.50 2.72
C GLU A 46 -2.69 13.73 1.42
N CYS A 47 -2.78 12.40 1.49
CA CYS A 47 -2.70 11.52 0.35
C CYS A 47 -4.06 11.50 -0.37
N ASP A 48 -4.43 12.62 -0.98
CA ASP A 48 -5.70 12.81 -1.71
C ASP A 48 -5.67 12.27 -3.15
N GLY A 49 -4.62 11.54 -3.51
CA GLY A 49 -4.40 11.06 -4.88
C GLY A 49 -4.15 12.19 -5.87
N LYS A 50 -3.97 13.45 -5.43
CA LYS A 50 -3.56 14.52 -6.32
C LYS A 50 -2.05 14.56 -6.39
N ILE A 51 -1.57 14.40 -7.60
CA ILE A 51 -0.17 14.54 -7.96
C ILE A 51 0.29 15.94 -7.55
N ARG A 52 1.18 16.04 -6.56
CA ARG A 52 1.94 17.26 -6.33
C ARG A 52 3.11 17.25 -7.31
N TYR A 53 2.83 17.73 -8.53
CA TYR A 53 3.68 17.75 -9.73
C TYR A 53 5.20 17.75 -9.48
N SER A 54 5.93 16.93 -10.28
CA SER A 54 7.33 17.07 -10.74
C SER A 54 8.35 15.99 -10.36
N SER A 55 7.99 14.87 -9.72
CA SER A 55 9.00 13.99 -9.11
C SER A 55 9.26 12.64 -9.81
N LEU A 56 8.47 12.26 -10.83
CA LEU A 56 8.62 10.97 -11.54
C LEU A 56 8.90 11.10 -13.05
N GLY A 57 8.79 12.31 -13.61
CA GLY A 57 9.25 12.65 -14.97
C GLY A 57 8.28 12.35 -16.13
N LYS A 58 7.14 11.69 -15.92
CA LYS A 58 6.05 11.52 -16.90
C LYS A 58 4.69 11.52 -16.20
N GLY A 59 3.69 12.20 -16.76
CA GLY A 59 2.35 12.33 -16.16
C GLY A 59 1.63 11.00 -15.90
N GLU A 60 1.90 9.97 -16.70
CA GLU A 60 1.37 8.62 -16.52
C GLU A 60 1.90 7.94 -15.24
N LYS A 61 3.20 8.10 -14.94
CA LYS A 61 3.82 7.59 -13.69
C LYS A 61 3.18 8.23 -12.47
N GLU A 62 2.93 9.52 -12.58
CA GLU A 62 2.33 10.30 -11.51
C GLU A 62 0.86 9.90 -11.30
N HIS A 63 0.10 9.66 -12.37
CA HIS A 63 -1.27 9.16 -12.29
C HIS A 63 -1.34 7.78 -11.63
N LEU A 64 -0.41 6.88 -11.96
CA LEU A 64 -0.35 5.56 -11.33
C LEU A 64 0.08 5.62 -9.87
N ALA A 65 1.05 6.47 -9.50
CA ALA A 65 1.44 6.70 -8.10
C ALA A 65 0.24 7.21 -7.28
N ALA A 66 -0.48 8.20 -7.81
CA ALA A 66 -1.71 8.72 -7.23
C ALA A 66 -2.78 7.63 -7.05
N ARG A 67 -2.99 6.78 -8.06
CA ARG A 67 -3.91 5.65 -7.98
C ARG A 67 -3.49 4.62 -6.94
N ILE A 68 -2.21 4.22 -6.92
CA ILE A 68 -1.66 3.29 -5.91
C ILE A 68 -1.91 3.86 -4.52
N LEU A 69 -1.55 5.12 -4.29
CA LEU A 69 -1.80 5.79 -3.01
C LEU A 69 -3.28 5.87 -2.65
N GLY A 70 -4.15 6.14 -3.64
CA GLY A 70 -5.59 6.11 -3.46
C GLY A 70 -6.12 4.73 -3.04
N LEU A 71 -5.61 3.66 -3.66
CA LEU A 71 -5.98 2.28 -3.37
C LEU A 71 -5.43 1.82 -2.00
N VAL A 72 -4.20 2.20 -1.69
CA VAL A 72 -3.53 1.95 -0.41
C VAL A 72 -4.24 2.67 0.75
N ARG A 73 -5.01 3.73 0.49
CA ARG A 73 -5.79 4.47 1.50
C ARG A 73 -7.14 3.82 1.84
N VAL A 74 -7.58 2.79 1.12
CA VAL A 74 -8.96 2.26 1.16
C VAL A 74 -9.38 1.67 2.52
N VAL A 75 -8.47 1.46 3.48
CA VAL A 75 -8.85 1.07 4.85
C VAL A 75 -8.81 2.31 5.77
N SER A 76 -9.84 3.14 5.69
CA SER A 76 -10.18 4.06 6.78
C SER A 76 -11.04 3.28 7.77
N ASP A 77 -10.46 2.93 8.92
CA ASP A 77 -11.22 2.37 10.04
C ASP A 77 -11.60 3.52 11.00
N SER A 78 -12.22 3.19 12.12
CA SER A 78 -12.48 4.07 13.26
C SER A 78 -11.26 4.89 13.72
N ASP A 79 -10.04 4.40 13.51
CA ASP A 79 -8.78 5.08 13.83
C ASP A 79 -8.22 5.99 12.71
N GLY A 80 -8.94 6.11 11.59
CA GLY A 80 -8.51 6.86 10.41
C GLY A 80 -7.83 6.01 9.33
N PRO A 81 -7.28 6.66 8.28
CA PRO A 81 -6.71 6.01 7.12
C PRO A 81 -5.42 5.31 7.49
N ARG A 82 -5.32 4.06 7.06
CA ARG A 82 -4.10 3.25 7.16
C ARG A 82 -3.58 2.95 5.77
N LEU A 83 -2.26 2.94 5.65
CA LEU A 83 -1.58 2.37 4.49
C LEU A 83 -1.74 0.87 4.53
N VAL A 84 -1.99 0.28 3.36
CA VAL A 84 -2.14 -1.17 3.20
C VAL A 84 -1.37 -1.67 2.00
N GLY A 85 -0.96 -2.93 2.05
CA GLY A 85 -0.50 -3.67 0.89
C GLY A 85 -1.68 -4.21 0.10
N ILE A 86 -1.48 -4.33 -1.21
CA ILE A 86 -2.46 -4.85 -2.18
C ILE A 86 -1.77 -5.92 -3.01
N LYS A 87 -2.51 -6.95 -3.44
CA LYS A 87 -1.93 -7.95 -4.32
C LYS A 87 -1.47 -7.31 -5.63
N LYS A 88 -0.31 -7.76 -6.11
CA LYS A 88 0.28 -7.28 -7.36
C LYS A 88 -0.69 -7.44 -8.53
N ASN A 89 -1.30 -8.62 -8.66
CA ASN A 89 -2.25 -8.90 -9.75
C ASN A 89 -3.52 -8.04 -9.68
N GLU A 90 -4.04 -7.74 -8.48
CA GLU A 90 -5.18 -6.82 -8.33
C GLU A 90 -4.77 -5.42 -8.80
N LEU A 91 -3.57 -4.97 -8.41
CA LEU A 91 -3.04 -3.68 -8.85
C LEU A 91 -2.86 -3.61 -10.38
N GLU A 92 -2.33 -4.67 -11.00
CA GLU A 92 -2.18 -4.82 -12.46
C GLU A 92 -3.54 -4.82 -13.17
N MET A 93 -4.56 -5.49 -12.60
CA MET A 93 -5.93 -5.49 -13.12
C MET A 93 -6.58 -4.10 -13.05
N PHE A 94 -6.35 -3.34 -11.99
CA PHE A 94 -6.89 -1.99 -11.84
C PHE A 94 -6.19 -0.95 -12.72
N ALA A 95 -4.93 -1.19 -13.08
CA ALA A 95 -4.17 -0.27 -13.89
C ALA A 95 -4.78 -0.19 -15.32
N GLY A 96 -5.08 -1.34 -15.94
CA GLY A 96 -5.72 -1.41 -17.26
C GLY A 96 -4.74 -1.41 -18.46
N ARG A 97 -4.32 -2.64 -18.83
CA ARG A 97 -3.54 -3.06 -20.04
C ARG A 97 -2.02 -3.13 -19.86
N SER A 98 -1.41 -3.99 -20.67
CA SER A 98 -0.02 -4.51 -20.68
C SER A 98 1.12 -3.49 -20.59
N TYR A 99 0.83 -2.19 -20.65
CA TYR A 99 1.81 -1.11 -20.51
C TYR A 99 2.07 -0.74 -19.05
N GLU A 100 1.55 -1.49 -18.07
CA GLU A 100 1.59 -1.08 -16.65
C GLU A 100 2.32 -2.06 -15.74
N ASP A 101 2.53 -3.31 -16.17
CA ASP A 101 3.39 -4.27 -15.46
C ASP A 101 4.83 -3.76 -15.37
N TRP A 102 5.36 -3.19 -16.45
CA TRP A 102 6.70 -2.57 -16.43
C TRP A 102 6.76 -1.35 -15.52
N PHE A 103 5.65 -0.63 -15.35
CA PHE A 103 5.58 0.49 -14.42
C PHE A 103 5.58 0.03 -12.97
N ILE A 104 4.72 -0.93 -12.62
CA ILE A 104 4.67 -1.50 -11.26
C ILE A 104 6.03 -2.10 -10.90
N ASN A 105 6.63 -2.87 -11.82
CA ASN A 105 7.99 -3.39 -11.65
C ASN A 105 9.01 -2.27 -11.51
N GLY A 106 8.90 -1.20 -12.29
CA GLY A 106 9.74 -0.01 -12.14
C GLY A 106 9.62 0.62 -10.74
N PHE A 107 8.42 0.74 -10.19
CA PHE A 107 8.24 1.26 -8.82
C PHE A 107 8.90 0.38 -7.76
N VAL A 108 8.87 -0.94 -7.96
CA VAL A 108 9.60 -1.89 -7.11
C VAL A 108 11.11 -1.71 -7.28
N GLU A 109 11.62 -1.67 -8.51
CA GLU A 109 13.04 -1.47 -8.83
C GLU A 109 13.59 -0.15 -8.28
N TYR A 110 12.82 0.93 -8.38
CA TYR A 110 13.18 2.24 -7.83
C TYR A 110 12.95 2.33 -6.30
N GLY A 111 12.41 1.29 -5.65
CA GLY A 111 12.23 1.23 -4.20
C GLY A 111 11.06 2.08 -3.67
N PHE A 112 10.12 2.47 -4.54
CA PHE A 112 8.87 3.14 -4.14
C PHE A 112 7.81 2.15 -3.63
N LEU A 113 7.88 0.91 -4.11
CA LEU A 113 7.10 -0.21 -3.61
C LEU A 113 8.04 -1.30 -3.11
N ARG A 114 7.55 -2.12 -2.19
CA ARG A 114 8.23 -3.37 -1.81
C ARG A 114 7.29 -4.56 -2.00
N GLU A 115 7.89 -5.66 -2.42
CA GLU A 115 7.23 -6.95 -2.56
C GLU A 115 7.34 -7.76 -1.27
N LYS A 116 6.26 -8.45 -0.91
CA LYS A 116 6.25 -9.44 0.16
C LYS A 116 5.31 -10.57 -0.21
N LEU A 117 5.79 -11.81 -0.07
CA LEU A 117 4.98 -13.00 -0.31
C LEU A 117 4.19 -13.33 0.96
N ILE A 118 2.86 -13.32 0.89
CA ILE A 118 1.98 -13.58 2.03
C ILE A 118 0.99 -14.67 1.63
N LYS A 119 1.08 -15.84 2.27
CA LYS A 119 0.22 -17.01 1.97
C LYS A 119 0.20 -17.37 0.46
N GLY A 120 1.35 -17.24 -0.21
CA GLY A 120 1.50 -17.52 -1.65
C GLY A 120 1.00 -16.39 -2.57
N GLU A 121 0.52 -15.28 -2.01
CA GLU A 121 0.07 -14.10 -2.75
C GLU A 121 1.20 -13.05 -2.72
N LEU A 122 1.61 -12.54 -3.89
CA LEU A 122 2.61 -11.47 -3.98
C LEU A 122 1.92 -10.13 -3.72
N VAL A 123 2.28 -9.51 -2.60
CA VAL A 123 1.67 -8.27 -2.12
C VAL A 123 2.67 -7.12 -2.23
N LEU A 124 2.20 -6.00 -2.77
CA LEU A 124 2.94 -4.76 -2.90
C LEU A 124 2.55 -3.80 -1.79
N PHE A 125 3.55 -3.24 -1.12
CA PHE A 125 3.38 -2.23 -0.09
C PHE A 125 4.06 -0.92 -0.49
N PRO A 126 3.46 0.24 -0.20
CA PRO A 126 4.15 1.54 -0.33
C PRO A 126 5.36 1.60 0.60
N THR A 127 6.42 2.30 0.18
CA THR A 127 7.57 2.57 1.05
C THR A 127 7.57 4.01 1.54
N GLU A 128 8.38 4.29 2.56
CA GLU A 128 8.61 5.66 3.05
C GLU A 128 9.07 6.59 1.90
N LYS A 129 9.92 6.07 1.01
CA LYS A 129 10.41 6.78 -0.19
C LYS A 129 9.27 7.26 -1.09
N LEU A 130 8.21 6.47 -1.26
CA LEU A 130 7.04 6.89 -2.03
C LEU A 130 6.31 8.04 -1.32
N LEU A 131 6.13 7.97 0.00
CA LEU A 131 5.45 9.02 0.77
C LEU A 131 6.23 10.35 0.71
N GLU A 132 7.56 10.29 0.86
CA GLU A 132 8.45 11.44 0.74
C GLU A 132 8.43 12.04 -0.67
N ASN A 133 8.50 11.19 -1.70
CA ASN A 133 8.41 11.61 -3.09
C ASN A 133 7.10 12.35 -3.41
N GLN A 134 6.02 11.96 -2.73
CA GLN A 134 4.69 12.57 -2.85
C GLN A 134 4.49 13.75 -1.88
N ARG A 135 5.54 14.13 -1.14
CA ARG A 135 5.57 15.26 -0.20
C ARG A 135 4.47 15.16 0.86
N ILE A 136 4.19 13.94 1.33
CA ILE A 136 3.30 13.70 2.46
C ILE A 136 4.05 14.06 3.72
N SER A 137 3.47 14.93 4.55
CA SER A 137 4.14 15.40 5.76
C SER A 137 4.15 14.33 6.86
N LYS A 138 5.20 14.34 7.69
CA LYS A 138 5.24 13.54 8.92
C LYS A 138 4.33 14.17 9.98
N ARG A 139 3.71 13.34 10.83
CA ARG A 139 3.01 13.79 12.03
C ARG A 139 4.05 14.30 13.03
N LYS A 140 3.77 15.45 13.63
CA LYS A 140 4.63 16.04 14.67
C LYS A 140 4.39 15.36 16.01
#